data_AF-A0A1J5B799-F1
#
_entry.id   AF-A0A1J5B799-F1
#
_cell.length_a   1.000
_cell.length_b   1.000
_cell.length_c   1.000
_cell.angle_alpha   90.00
_cell.angle_beta   90.00
_cell.angle_gamma   90.00
#
_symmetry.space_group_name_H-M   'P 1'
#
loop_
_entity.id
_entity.type
_entity.pdbx_description
1 polymer ?
#
loop_
_entity_poly.entity_id
_entity_poly.type
_entity_poly.pdbx_seq_one_letter_code
_entity_poly.pdbx_strand_id
1 'polypeptide(L)'
;MPFLDLARSLPWKLIGILAIVASVFVGGCHHGETSVTAKWEAERAETENKLQQLAAKQAQATTQVVTQYVDRVRVVKTRSNDIIKEVPIYVSSSSSCDLPGGFRVLHDAAASQGELPDPARAADAPPVSVKDVAASVAGNYATYHEVAEQLMALQSWVKQQGQAQ
;
A
#
# COMPACT_ATOMS: atom_id res chain seq x y z
N MET A 1 19.59 33.50 -60.22
CA MET A 1 19.20 33.65 -58.80
C MET A 1 18.97 35.14 -58.52
N PRO A 2 17.72 35.63 -58.58
CA PRO A 2 17.38 37.06 -58.65
C PRO A 2 17.75 37.89 -57.41
N PHE A 3 18.21 37.25 -56.33
CA PHE A 3 18.59 37.91 -55.08
C PHE A 3 19.88 38.74 -55.18
N LEU A 4 20.83 38.35 -56.02
CA LEU A 4 22.12 39.02 -56.11
C LEU A 4 22.03 40.34 -56.90
N ASP A 5 21.16 40.40 -57.91
CA ASP A 5 20.95 41.62 -58.71
C ASP A 5 20.07 42.65 -57.99
N LEU A 6 19.09 42.22 -57.19
CA LEU A 6 18.27 43.09 -56.35
C LEU A 6 19.08 43.78 -55.24
N ALA A 7 20.07 43.07 -54.68
CA ALA A 7 20.96 43.62 -53.65
C ALA A 7 21.90 44.71 -54.20
N ARG A 8 22.21 44.68 -55.50
CA ARG A 8 23.15 45.62 -56.13
C ARG A 8 22.52 46.98 -56.48
N SER A 9 21.20 47.04 -56.63
CA SER A 9 20.45 48.28 -56.95
C SER A 9 20.00 49.08 -55.72
N LEU A 10 20.10 48.50 -54.52
CA LEU A 10 19.76 49.20 -53.28
C LEU A 10 20.96 49.99 -52.74
N PRO A 11 20.76 51.23 -52.23
CA PRO A 11 21.82 51.98 -51.57
C PRO A 11 22.39 51.17 -50.40
N TRP A 12 23.72 51.05 -50.31
CA TRP A 12 24.47 50.28 -49.29
C TRP A 12 23.94 50.45 -47.85
N LYS A 13 23.43 51.64 -47.51
CA LYS A 13 22.79 51.92 -46.22
C LYS A 13 21.60 51.00 -45.90
N LEU A 14 20.77 50.66 -46.88
CA LEU A 14 19.61 49.78 -46.69
C LEU A 14 20.03 48.32 -46.47
N ILE A 15 21.09 47.86 -47.15
CA ILE A 15 21.65 46.51 -46.95
C ILE A 15 22.20 46.39 -45.53
N GLY A 16 22.93 47.42 -45.06
CA GLY A 16 23.43 47.48 -43.69
C GLY A 16 22.31 47.44 -42.65
N ILE A 17 21.21 48.18 -42.87
CA ILE A 17 20.03 48.15 -41.97
C ILE A 17 19.39 46.76 -41.97
N LEU A 18 19.19 46.13 -43.13
CA LEU A 18 18.57 44.80 -43.22
C LEU A 18 19.42 43.74 -42.49
N ALA A 19 20.75 43.81 -42.60
CA ALA A 19 21.68 42.92 -41.91
C ALA A 19 21.63 43.09 -40.37
N ILE A 20 21.46 44.32 -39.89
CA ILE A 20 21.29 44.60 -38.45
C ILE A 20 19.96 44.04 -37.95
N VAL A 21 18.86 44.26 -38.70
CA VAL A 21 17.54 43.72 -38.33
C VAL A 21 17.55 42.20 -38.30
N ALA A 22 18.16 41.55 -39.30
CA ALA A 22 18.26 40.10 -39.35
C ALA A 22 19.10 39.53 -38.20
N SER A 23 20.22 40.18 -37.85
CA SER A 23 21.08 39.73 -36.75
C SER A 23 20.41 39.89 -35.37
N VAL A 24 19.69 40.99 -35.14
CA VAL A 24 18.89 41.18 -33.92
C VAL A 24 17.76 40.14 -33.83
N PHE A 25 17.07 39.84 -34.95
CA PHE A 25 16.00 38.85 -34.97
C PHE A 25 16.51 37.44 -34.65
N VAL A 26 17.58 36.98 -35.31
CA VAL A 26 18.19 35.67 -35.06
C VAL A 26 18.71 35.56 -33.63
N GLY A 27 19.40 36.60 -33.13
CA GLY A 27 19.87 36.66 -31.76
C GLY A 27 18.74 36.59 -30.74
N GLY A 28 17.63 37.29 -30.99
CA GLY A 28 16.42 37.26 -30.18
C GLY A 28 15.75 35.89 -30.14
N CYS A 29 15.61 35.22 -31.30
CA CYS A 29 15.04 33.86 -31.38
C CYS A 29 15.89 32.85 -30.61
N HIS A 30 17.21 32.86 -30.80
CA HIS A 30 18.12 31.94 -30.11
C HIS A 30 18.13 32.18 -28.59
N HIS A 31 18.13 33.45 -28.15
CA HIS A 31 18.06 33.77 -26.73
C HIS A 31 16.71 33.40 -26.10
N GLY A 32 15.62 33.56 -26.86
CA GLY A 32 14.28 33.15 -26.45
C GLY A 32 14.16 31.64 -26.27
N GLU A 33 14.59 30.86 -27.26
CA GLU A 33 14.56 29.39 -27.23
C GLU A 33 15.40 28.85 -26.06
N THR A 34 16.65 29.31 -25.92
CA THR A 34 17.53 28.88 -24.83
C THR A 34 16.97 29.23 -23.45
N SER A 35 16.38 30.42 -23.29
CA SER A 35 15.79 30.85 -22.02
C SER A 35 14.53 30.05 -21.65
N VAL A 36 13.69 29.71 -22.65
CA VAL A 36 12.47 28.91 -22.42
C VAL A 36 12.85 27.46 -22.13
N THR A 37 13.75 26.88 -22.91
CA THR A 37 14.25 25.51 -22.69
C THR A 37 14.91 25.36 -21.32
N ALA A 38 15.76 26.31 -20.92
CA ALA A 38 16.39 26.29 -19.60
C ALA A 38 15.37 26.36 -18.44
N LYS A 39 14.33 27.19 -18.57
CA LYS A 39 13.24 27.25 -17.56
C LYS A 39 12.46 25.94 -17.51
N TRP A 40 12.10 25.39 -18.67
CA TRP A 40 11.37 24.14 -18.78
C TRP A 40 12.17 22.95 -18.19
N GLU A 41 13.47 22.86 -18.49
CA GLU A 41 14.36 21.85 -17.93
C GLU A 41 14.52 22.01 -16.41
N ALA A 42 14.64 23.25 -15.92
CA ALA A 42 14.71 23.52 -14.49
C ALA A 42 13.42 23.11 -13.76
N GLU A 43 12.24 23.44 -14.30
CA GLU A 43 10.94 23.02 -13.74
C GLU A 43 10.76 21.50 -13.76
N ARG A 44 11.19 20.84 -14.85
CA ARG A 44 11.20 19.37 -14.94
C ARG A 44 12.13 18.76 -13.91
N ALA A 45 13.36 19.25 -13.79
CA ALA A 45 14.31 18.76 -12.81
C ALA A 45 13.83 18.97 -11.37
N GLU A 46 13.17 20.09 -11.07
CA GLU A 46 12.55 20.33 -9.76
C GLU A 46 11.40 19.35 -9.49
N THR A 47 10.54 19.13 -10.49
CA THR A 47 9.42 18.19 -10.40
C THR A 47 9.90 16.75 -10.21
N GLU A 48 10.90 16.32 -10.98
CA GLU A 48 11.52 15.00 -10.83
C GLU A 48 12.18 14.84 -9.45
N ASN A 49 12.89 15.86 -8.96
CA ASN A 49 13.45 15.83 -7.61
C ASN A 49 12.36 15.71 -6.53
N LYS A 50 11.27 16.45 -6.65
CA LYS A 50 10.13 16.35 -5.72
C LYS A 50 9.49 14.96 -5.75
N LEU A 51 9.31 14.39 -6.95
CA LEU A 51 8.79 13.04 -7.13
C LEU A 51 9.73 11.98 -6.54
N GLN A 52 11.04 12.10 -6.75
CA GLN A 52 12.03 11.20 -6.16
C GLN A 52 12.05 11.29 -4.63
N GLN A 53 11.99 12.50 -4.07
CA GLN A 53 11.92 12.70 -2.62
C GLN A 53 10.62 12.13 -2.04
N LEU A 54 9.49 12.33 -2.71
CA LEU A 54 8.20 11.76 -2.34
C LEU A 54 8.26 10.24 -2.34
N ALA A 55 8.73 9.62 -3.43
CA ALA A 55 8.88 8.18 -3.56
C ALA A 55 9.82 7.61 -2.48
N ALA A 56 10.93 8.30 -2.18
CA ALA A 56 11.85 7.89 -1.12
C ALA A 56 11.18 7.92 0.27
N LYS A 57 10.43 8.98 0.59
CA LYS A 57 9.67 9.07 1.86
C LYS A 57 8.62 7.97 1.96
N GLN A 58 7.87 7.72 0.88
CA GLN A 58 6.86 6.66 0.83
C GLN A 58 7.48 5.26 0.99
N ALA A 59 8.64 5.01 0.39
CA ALA A 59 9.37 3.75 0.51
C ALA A 59 9.91 3.52 1.94
N GLN A 60 10.44 4.57 2.57
CA GLN A 60 10.86 4.52 3.97
C GLN A 60 9.69 4.24 4.92
N ALA A 61 8.58 4.97 4.78
CA ALA A 61 7.36 4.74 5.55
C ALA A 61 6.83 3.30 5.38
N THR A 62 6.81 2.81 4.14
CA THR A 62 6.41 1.43 3.84
C THR A 62 7.32 0.42 4.54
N THR A 63 8.64 0.58 4.44
CA THR A 63 9.60 -0.32 5.07
C THR A 63 9.43 -0.33 6.60
N GLN A 64 9.22 0.84 7.21
CA GLN A 64 9.01 0.96 8.65
C GLN A 64 7.74 0.24 9.10
N VAL A 65 6.61 0.44 8.41
CA VAL A 65 5.35 -0.23 8.77
C VAL A 65 5.45 -1.73 8.54
N VAL A 66 6.03 -2.18 7.43
CA VAL A 66 6.23 -3.60 7.12
C VAL A 66 7.05 -4.28 8.21
N THR A 67 8.19 -3.69 8.58
CA THR A 67 9.05 -4.24 9.62
C THR A 67 8.32 -4.36 10.96
N GLN A 68 7.63 -3.29 11.38
CA GLN A 68 6.94 -3.28 12.67
C GLN A 68 5.76 -4.26 12.72
N TYR A 69 4.95 -4.36 11.67
CA TYR A 69 3.78 -5.25 11.73
C TYR A 69 4.20 -6.72 11.68
N VAL A 70 5.21 -7.08 10.89
CA VAL A 70 5.68 -8.48 10.82
C VAL A 70 6.14 -8.95 12.19
N ASP A 71 6.86 -8.10 12.93
CA ASP A 71 7.30 -8.42 14.29
C ASP A 71 6.10 -8.53 15.25
N ARG A 72 5.12 -7.62 15.18
CA ARG A 72 3.92 -7.68 16.02
C ARG A 72 3.10 -8.95 15.78
N VAL A 73 2.85 -9.29 14.52
CA VAL A 73 2.14 -10.53 14.15
C VAL A 73 2.91 -11.76 14.62
N ARG A 74 4.25 -11.77 14.49
CA ARG A 74 5.07 -12.87 15.03
C ARG A 74 4.88 -13.02 16.54
N VAL A 75 4.90 -11.92 17.29
CA VAL A 75 4.69 -11.94 18.75
C VAL A 75 3.29 -12.46 19.11
N VAL A 76 2.24 -11.98 18.43
CA VAL A 76 0.87 -12.47 18.63
C VAL A 76 0.77 -13.96 18.36
N LYS A 77 1.36 -14.44 17.25
CA LYS A 77 1.35 -15.85 16.89
C LYS A 77 2.07 -16.72 17.93
N THR A 78 3.25 -16.29 18.38
CA THR A 78 4.00 -17.02 19.42
C THR A 78 3.20 -17.09 20.72
N ARG A 79 2.71 -15.96 21.22
CA ARG A 79 1.92 -15.92 22.46
C ARG A 79 0.64 -16.75 22.38
N SER A 80 -0.05 -16.67 21.25
CA SER A 80 -1.27 -17.45 21.02
C SER A 80 -0.99 -18.94 20.96
N ASN A 81 0.08 -19.36 20.29
CA ASN A 81 0.51 -20.76 20.27
C ASN A 81 0.86 -21.27 21.67
N ASP A 82 1.49 -20.44 22.51
CA ASP A 82 1.79 -20.82 23.88
C ASP A 82 0.51 -21.00 24.69
N ILE A 83 -0.49 -20.12 24.56
CA ILE A 83 -1.81 -20.30 25.19
C ILE A 83 -2.48 -21.59 24.71
N ILE A 84 -2.46 -21.89 23.41
CA ILE A 84 -3.08 -23.09 22.85
C ILE A 84 -2.42 -24.37 23.40
N LYS A 85 -1.09 -24.38 23.56
CA LYS A 85 -0.36 -25.53 24.15
C LYS A 85 -0.73 -25.79 25.60
N GLU A 86 -1.13 -24.75 26.32
CA GLU A 86 -1.52 -24.83 27.73
C GLU A 86 -2.98 -25.32 27.91
N VAL A 87 -3.81 -25.32 26.86
CA VAL A 87 -5.21 -25.79 26.92
C VAL A 87 -5.37 -27.16 27.59
N PRO A 88 -4.57 -28.22 27.29
CA PRO A 88 -4.69 -29.51 27.96
C PRO A 88 -4.40 -29.48 29.46
N ILE A 89 -3.60 -28.51 29.93
CA ILE A 89 -3.20 -28.37 31.34
C ILE A 89 -4.32 -27.66 32.11
N TYR A 90 -4.84 -26.56 31.58
CA TYR A 90 -5.90 -25.78 32.22
C TYR A 90 -7.30 -26.39 32.02
N VAL A 91 -7.52 -27.09 30.91
CA VAL A 91 -8.77 -27.78 30.56
C VAL A 91 -8.50 -29.28 30.50
N SER A 92 -8.27 -29.85 31.69
CA SER A 92 -8.02 -31.30 31.80
C SER A 92 -9.31 -32.09 31.52
N SER A 93 -9.21 -33.11 30.67
CA SER A 93 -10.31 -33.96 30.22
C SER A 93 -10.74 -35.03 31.24
N SER A 94 -10.44 -34.83 32.54
CA SER A 94 -10.63 -35.81 33.61
C SER A 94 -12.09 -35.95 34.08
N SER A 95 -13.01 -35.16 33.53
CA SER A 95 -14.45 -35.30 33.75
C SER A 95 -15.16 -35.48 32.41
N SER A 96 -16.14 -36.38 32.36
CA SER A 96 -16.99 -36.72 31.20
C SER A 96 -17.92 -35.56 30.79
N CYS A 97 -17.34 -34.37 30.57
CA CYS A 97 -18.03 -33.13 30.23
C CYS A 97 -17.93 -32.91 28.72
N ASP A 98 -18.32 -33.88 27.89
CA ASP A 98 -18.42 -33.62 26.46
C ASP A 98 -19.67 -32.77 26.18
N LEU A 99 -19.52 -31.82 25.26
CA LEU A 99 -20.62 -31.00 24.77
C LEU A 99 -21.45 -31.81 23.78
N PRO A 100 -22.78 -31.62 23.77
CA PRO A 100 -23.69 -32.39 22.93
C PRO A 100 -23.43 -32.15 21.43
N GLY A 101 -23.80 -33.11 20.58
CA GLY A 101 -23.70 -32.98 19.13
C GLY A 101 -24.37 -31.72 18.56
N GLY A 102 -25.46 -31.27 19.18
CA GLY A 102 -26.11 -30.00 18.83
C GLY A 102 -25.21 -28.76 18.96
N PHE A 103 -24.27 -28.74 19.92
CA PHE A 103 -23.26 -27.67 20.01
C PHE A 103 -22.40 -27.66 18.75
N ARG A 104 -21.89 -28.82 18.32
CA ARG A 104 -21.05 -28.94 17.12
C ARG A 104 -21.79 -28.47 15.87
N VAL A 105 -23.02 -28.94 15.67
CA VAL A 105 -23.85 -28.57 14.52
C VAL A 105 -24.03 -27.05 14.43
N LEU A 106 -24.34 -26.40 15.55
CA LEU A 106 -24.52 -24.95 15.59
C LEU A 106 -23.20 -24.19 15.42
N HIS A 107 -22.13 -24.64 16.08
CA HIS A 107 -20.80 -24.03 15.98
C HIS A 107 -20.25 -24.08 14.55
N ASP A 108 -20.33 -25.23 13.88
CA ASP A 108 -19.82 -25.41 12.52
C ASP A 108 -20.64 -24.61 11.49
N ALA A 109 -21.95 -24.47 11.72
CA ALA A 109 -22.80 -23.58 10.95
C ALA A 109 -22.38 -22.10 11.09
N ALA A 110 -22.09 -21.66 12.32
CA ALA A 110 -21.59 -20.31 12.57
C ALA A 110 -20.21 -20.07 11.91
N ALA A 111 -19.35 -21.09 11.84
CA ALA A 111 -18.04 -21.01 11.21
C ALA A 111 -18.09 -20.96 9.66
N SER A 112 -19.13 -21.52 9.04
CA SER A 112 -19.25 -21.71 7.58
C SER A 112 -20.07 -20.64 6.84
N GLN A 113 -20.15 -19.42 7.38
CA GLN A 113 -20.94 -18.29 6.87
C GLN A 113 -22.43 -18.23 7.29
N GLY A 114 -22.83 -19.01 8.30
CA GLY A 114 -24.01 -18.67 9.13
C GLY A 114 -25.36 -19.13 8.60
N GLU A 115 -25.43 -20.11 7.71
CA GLU A 115 -26.70 -20.76 7.39
C GLU A 115 -27.22 -21.55 8.59
N LEU A 116 -28.50 -21.38 8.95
CA LEU A 116 -29.11 -22.09 10.07
C LEU A 116 -29.18 -23.59 9.74
N PRO A 117 -28.60 -24.47 10.59
CA PRO A 117 -28.66 -25.90 10.36
C PRO A 117 -30.04 -26.46 10.74
N ASP A 118 -30.44 -27.56 10.08
CA ASP A 118 -31.61 -28.35 10.51
C ASP A 118 -31.38 -28.89 11.94
N PRO A 119 -32.24 -28.54 12.93
CA PRO A 119 -32.12 -29.01 14.30
C PRO A 119 -32.09 -30.54 14.43
N ALA A 120 -32.71 -31.28 13.50
CA ALA A 120 -32.71 -32.75 13.53
C ALA A 120 -31.29 -33.34 13.45
N ARG A 121 -30.35 -32.65 12.80
CA ARG A 121 -28.95 -33.07 12.68
C ARG A 121 -28.23 -33.16 14.02
N ALA A 122 -28.74 -32.52 15.07
CA ALA A 122 -28.15 -32.57 16.41
C ALA A 122 -28.16 -33.99 17.01
N ALA A 123 -29.15 -34.82 16.65
CA ALA A 123 -29.29 -36.18 17.17
C ALA A 123 -28.20 -37.14 16.65
N ASP A 124 -27.77 -36.95 15.40
CA ASP A 124 -26.78 -37.80 14.74
C ASP A 124 -25.34 -37.27 14.86
N ALA A 125 -25.18 -36.04 15.38
CA ALA A 125 -23.88 -35.40 15.49
C ALA A 125 -23.08 -35.94 16.69
N PRO A 126 -21.78 -36.24 16.49
CA PRO A 126 -20.94 -36.72 17.58
C PRO A 126 -20.69 -35.61 18.62
N PRO A 127 -20.61 -35.96 19.92
CA PRO A 127 -20.25 -35.01 20.97
C PRO A 127 -18.85 -34.46 20.74
N VAL A 128 -18.54 -33.30 21.34
CA VAL A 128 -17.20 -32.66 21.25
C VAL A 128 -16.66 -32.39 22.63
N SER A 129 -15.37 -32.66 22.86
CA SER A 129 -14.80 -32.44 24.17
C SER A 129 -14.67 -30.95 24.46
N VAL A 130 -14.87 -30.54 25.73
CA VAL A 130 -14.64 -29.14 26.16
C VAL A 130 -13.19 -28.72 25.90
N LYS A 131 -12.23 -29.66 25.91
CA LYS A 131 -10.84 -29.41 25.54
C LYS A 131 -10.70 -28.99 24.07
N ASP A 132 -11.35 -29.70 23.15
CA ASP A 132 -11.29 -29.37 21.72
C ASP A 132 -11.96 -28.02 21.43
N VAL A 133 -13.06 -27.74 22.13
CA VAL A 133 -13.73 -26.43 22.04
C VAL A 133 -12.85 -25.32 22.59
N ALA A 134 -12.19 -25.52 23.74
CA ALA A 134 -11.27 -24.55 24.31
C ALA A 134 -10.09 -24.27 23.37
N ALA A 135 -9.53 -25.31 22.73
CA ALA A 135 -8.48 -25.17 21.73
C ALA A 135 -8.97 -24.39 20.50
N SER A 136 -10.18 -24.68 20.02
CA SER A 136 -10.79 -23.99 18.88
C SER A 136 -11.05 -22.51 19.19
N VAL A 137 -11.60 -22.20 20.36
CA VAL A 137 -11.84 -20.82 20.82
C VAL A 137 -10.52 -20.06 20.97
N ALA A 138 -9.49 -20.67 21.55
CA ALA A 138 -8.16 -20.05 21.64
C ALA A 138 -7.56 -19.78 20.24
N GLY A 139 -7.73 -20.71 19.29
CA GLY A 139 -7.33 -20.52 17.89
C GLY A 139 -8.09 -19.40 17.17
N ASN A 140 -9.38 -19.24 17.46
CA ASN A 140 -10.19 -18.15 16.93
C ASN A 140 -9.70 -16.79 17.44
N TYR A 141 -9.41 -16.67 18.74
CA TYR A 141 -8.83 -15.45 19.30
C TYR A 141 -7.43 -15.17 18.77
N ALA A 142 -6.60 -16.20 18.56
CA ALA A 142 -5.31 -16.07 17.91
C ALA A 142 -5.44 -15.40 16.53
N THR A 143 -6.32 -15.98 15.69
CA THR A 143 -6.59 -15.47 14.34
C THR A 143 -7.13 -14.04 14.38
N TYR A 144 -8.07 -13.76 15.29
CA TYR A 144 -8.61 -12.41 15.50
C TYR A 144 -7.51 -11.39 15.79
N HIS A 145 -6.61 -11.69 16.74
CA HIS A 145 -5.52 -10.78 17.08
C HIS A 145 -4.52 -10.59 15.93
N GLU A 146 -4.22 -11.65 15.16
CA GLU A 146 -3.38 -11.53 13.97
C GLU A 146 -4.02 -10.60 12.92
N VAL A 147 -5.30 -10.78 12.61
CA VAL A 147 -6.05 -9.94 11.66
C VAL A 147 -6.17 -8.49 12.17
N ALA A 148 -6.40 -8.30 13.47
CA ALA A 148 -6.46 -6.97 14.07
C ALA A 148 -5.13 -6.21 13.91
N GLU A 149 -3.99 -6.86 14.15
CA GLU A 149 -2.66 -6.26 13.94
C GLU A 149 -2.43 -5.93 12.45
N GLN A 150 -2.82 -6.81 11.52
CA GLN A 150 -2.74 -6.53 10.09
C GLN A 150 -3.58 -5.31 9.69
N LEU A 151 -4.81 -5.20 10.20
CA LEU A 151 -5.69 -4.06 9.93
C LEU A 151 -5.11 -2.76 10.51
N MET A 152 -4.62 -2.79 11.74
CA MET A 152 -3.98 -1.62 12.37
C MET A 152 -2.75 -1.17 11.59
N ALA A 153 -1.93 -2.10 11.11
CA ALA A 153 -0.77 -1.81 10.28
C ALA A 153 -1.18 -1.20 8.93
N LEU A 154 -2.20 -1.76 8.27
CA LEU A 154 -2.73 -1.20 7.03
C LEU A 154 -3.24 0.23 7.23
N GLN A 155 -4.03 0.47 8.28
CA GLN A 155 -4.53 1.81 8.60
C GLN A 155 -3.38 2.80 8.88
N SER A 156 -2.34 2.35 9.58
CA SER A 156 -1.14 3.16 9.83
C SER A 156 -0.42 3.49 8.52
N TRP A 157 -0.23 2.50 7.64
CA TRP A 157 0.39 2.69 6.34
C TRP A 157 -0.39 3.69 5.48
N VAL A 158 -1.72 3.54 5.36
CA VAL A 158 -2.56 4.47 4.58
C VAL A 158 -2.43 5.91 5.09
N LYS A 159 -2.42 6.11 6.41
CA LYS A 159 -2.23 7.44 7.03
C LYS A 159 -0.86 8.02 6.69
N GLN A 160 0.20 7.23 6.76
CA GLN A 160 1.56 7.67 6.44
C GLN A 160 1.72 8.01 4.94
N GLN A 161 1.08 7.24 4.05
CA GLN A 161 1.08 7.55 2.62
C GLN A 161 0.41 8.89 2.32
N GLY A 162 -0.71 9.20 2.99
CA GLY A 162 -1.38 10.49 2.85
C GLY A 162 -0.60 11.67 3.42
N GLN A 163 0.22 11.46 4.44
CA GLN A 163 1.11 12.50 4.99
C GLN A 163 2.39 12.71 4.18
N ALA A 164 2.78 11.73 3.38
CA ALA A 164 3.96 11.82 2.52
C ALA A 164 3.71 12.69 1.28
N GLN A 165 2.44 12.75 0.81
CA GLN A 165 1.96 13.58 -0.32
C GLN A 165 2.01 15.08 0.00
#